data_AF-A0A7W5XL27-F1
#
_entry.id   AF-A0A7W5XL27-F1
#
_cell.length_a   1.000
_cell.length_b   1.000
_cell.length_c   1.000
_cell.angle_alpha   90.00
_cell.angle_beta   90.00
_cell.angle_gamma   90.00
#
_symmetry.space_group_name_H-M   'P 1'
#
loop_
_entity.id
_entity.type
_entity.pdbx_description
1 polymer ?
#
loop_
_entity_poly.entity_id
_entity_poly.type
_entity_poly.pdbx_seq_one_letter_code
_entity_poly.pdbx_strand_id
1 'polypeptide(L)'
;MKTTAYVCVPGAGVHETAALVDQAFCCLRRGAQSLGGSVIERAPNPGTAPHPVRRAVVRRAVVQTPGREPFIAEFYDGRWDRALSPPGFWTVLLWALRIAPLVLLNTAWLWFGDRASEATSRTWAAWAVAILPALLFLVLAPAAIVVLPALLVVVSLIPAWRHRVRMIIVDVIGDAWLYRSKELDQVVLPALQRVARGALKNADRVVLLGHSQGAELTRRVGLRLARETADDEPNDAESLRFVWIGSGENQLNTVRALARSRWLPWVLWPYLLAWPVFVHPVLNRLFADVILAWQLVVDQQVSQALLSAALALGLGASIVAFVAAGMIFARLVARPPRDAGNLPPGPSWYVQSILDPVSFGSAAVHSDPHSATTAVHYVPAHPQHPWWQEHISYFDKPQTGHMLIGAGLERPAQLSPSDRPRVPGWLLVLAAAIIAAVLTGGYFLGGWQWSLLLG
;
A
#
# COMPACT_ATOMS: atom_id res chain seq x y z
N MET A 1 33.19 -15.49 -7.35
CA MET A 1 32.35 -14.60 -6.53
C MET A 1 30.99 -14.54 -7.20
N LYS A 2 29.91 -14.89 -6.50
CA LYS A 2 28.57 -14.92 -7.11
C LYS A 2 28.09 -13.50 -7.42
N THR A 3 27.29 -13.37 -8.47
CA THR A 3 26.72 -12.13 -8.96
C THR A 3 25.22 -12.13 -8.69
N THR A 4 24.74 -11.05 -8.08
CA THR A 4 23.32 -10.79 -7.82
C THR A 4 22.93 -9.54 -8.59
N ALA A 5 21.98 -9.68 -9.51
CA ALA A 5 21.41 -8.56 -10.23
C ALA A 5 20.17 -8.02 -9.50
N TYR A 6 20.17 -6.72 -9.20
CA TYR A 6 19.02 -5.99 -8.66
C TYR A 6 18.35 -5.25 -9.81
N VAL A 7 17.14 -5.66 -10.18
CA VAL A 7 16.31 -4.93 -11.16
C VAL A 7 15.44 -3.96 -10.38
N CYS A 8 15.84 -2.68 -10.38
CA CYS A 8 15.25 -1.63 -9.56
C CYS A 8 14.09 -0.95 -10.31
N VAL A 9 12.85 -1.25 -9.92
CA VAL A 9 11.65 -0.67 -10.52
C VAL A 9 11.05 0.39 -9.59
N PRO A 10 11.10 1.68 -9.96
CA PRO A 10 10.55 2.76 -9.15
C PRO A 10 9.02 2.76 -9.19
N GLY A 11 8.41 3.44 -8.22
CA GLY A 11 7.03 3.90 -8.34
C GLY A 11 6.89 4.93 -9.47
N ALA A 12 5.67 5.25 -9.85
CA ALA A 12 5.45 6.41 -10.72
C ALA A 12 5.72 7.71 -9.94
N GLY A 13 6.30 8.67 -10.66
CA GLY A 13 6.77 9.96 -10.16
C GLY A 13 7.90 10.45 -11.04
N VAL A 14 8.19 11.76 -11.01
CA VAL A 14 9.33 12.36 -11.74
C VAL A 14 10.64 11.92 -11.07
N HIS A 15 11.00 10.66 -11.25
CA HIS A 15 12.30 10.15 -10.86
C HIS A 15 13.30 10.49 -11.96
N GLU A 16 14.41 11.11 -11.57
CA GLU A 16 15.58 11.17 -12.41
C GLU A 16 15.97 9.74 -12.82
N THR A 17 16.57 9.60 -14.01
CA THR A 17 17.08 8.30 -14.45
C THR A 17 18.00 7.70 -13.39
N ALA A 18 17.86 6.40 -13.12
CA ALA A 18 18.62 5.70 -12.09
C ALA A 18 18.44 6.16 -10.62
N ALA A 19 17.48 7.05 -10.30
CA ALA A 19 17.30 7.50 -8.92
C ALA A 19 17.08 6.34 -7.92
N LEU A 20 16.26 5.34 -8.28
CA LEU A 20 16.06 4.17 -7.42
C LEU A 20 17.31 3.28 -7.33
N VAL A 21 18.10 3.19 -8.40
CA VAL A 21 19.38 2.47 -8.38
C VAL A 21 20.33 3.11 -7.37
N ASP A 22 20.45 4.43 -7.40
CA ASP A 22 21.29 5.19 -6.48
C ASP A 22 20.83 5.04 -5.03
N GLN A 23 19.52 5.12 -4.79
CA GLN A 23 18.91 4.88 -3.48
C GLN A 23 19.17 3.45 -2.98
N ALA A 24 18.95 2.44 -3.83
CA ALA A 24 19.19 1.04 -3.50
C ALA A 24 20.67 0.78 -3.19
N PHE A 25 21.59 1.34 -3.99
CA PHE A 25 23.03 1.24 -3.75
C PHE A 25 23.44 1.90 -2.43
N CYS A 26 22.96 3.13 -2.16
CA CYS A 26 23.25 3.83 -0.91
C CYS A 26 22.68 3.09 0.30
N CYS A 27 21.48 2.55 0.17
CA CYS A 27 20.82 1.73 1.19
C CYS A 27 21.61 0.44 1.47
N LEU A 28 22.04 -0.26 0.42
CA LEU A 28 22.88 -1.45 0.53
C LEU A 28 24.20 -1.15 1.26
N ARG A 29 24.84 -0.01 0.94
CA ARG A 29 26.07 0.46 1.60
C ARG A 29 25.85 0.74 3.09
N ARG A 30 24.79 1.47 3.45
CA ARG A 30 24.41 1.72 4.86
C ARG A 30 24.15 0.40 5.61
N GLY A 31 23.42 -0.51 4.97
CA GLY A 31 23.16 -1.85 5.49
C GLY A 31 24.46 -2.61 5.78
N ALA A 32 25.39 -2.66 4.82
CA ALA A 32 26.67 -3.35 4.99
C ALA A 32 27.49 -2.72 6.12
N GLN A 33 27.61 -1.39 6.14
CA GLN A 33 28.33 -0.65 7.19
C GLN A 33 27.79 -0.95 8.59
N SER A 34 26.45 -0.93 8.75
CA SER A 34 25.82 -1.26 10.03
C SER A 34 26.00 -2.71 10.47
N LEU A 35 26.35 -3.62 9.55
CA LEU A 35 26.74 -5.00 9.84
C LEU A 35 28.26 -5.15 10.05
N GLY A 36 29.03 -4.07 10.08
CA GLY A 36 30.51 -4.10 10.16
C GLY A 36 31.20 -4.47 8.85
N GLY A 37 30.48 -4.41 7.73
CA GLY A 37 30.95 -4.71 6.38
C GLY A 37 31.28 -3.46 5.54
N SER A 38 31.48 -3.67 4.25
CA SER A 38 31.75 -2.61 3.27
C SER A 38 31.10 -2.88 1.92
N VAL A 39 30.89 -1.80 1.15
CA VAL A 39 30.47 -1.86 -0.25
C VAL A 39 31.49 -1.06 -1.06
N ILE A 40 32.16 -1.73 -2.00
CA ILE A 40 33.20 -1.13 -2.85
C ILE A 40 32.63 -1.00 -4.25
N GLU A 41 32.44 0.24 -4.71
CA GLU A 41 31.97 0.52 -6.07
C GLU A 41 33.02 0.08 -7.10
N ARG A 42 32.53 -0.47 -8.22
CA ARG A 42 33.35 -0.90 -9.35
C ARG A 42 32.80 -0.27 -10.61
N ALA A 43 33.70 0.06 -11.53
CA ALA A 43 33.28 0.48 -12.86
C ALA A 43 32.39 -0.61 -13.49
N PRO A 44 31.28 -0.23 -14.15
CA PRO A 44 30.55 -1.13 -15.04
C PRO A 44 31.53 -1.68 -16.08
N ASN A 45 31.53 -2.99 -16.33
CA ASN A 45 32.56 -3.62 -17.14
C ASN A 45 32.38 -3.23 -18.63
N PRO A 46 33.24 -2.38 -19.25
CA PRO A 46 32.95 -1.81 -20.57
C PRO A 46 33.17 -2.80 -21.73
N GLY A 47 33.95 -3.87 -21.51
CA GLY A 47 34.65 -4.61 -22.57
C GLY A 47 34.16 -6.00 -22.95
N THR A 48 33.07 -6.54 -22.39
CA THR A 48 32.65 -7.94 -22.65
C THR A 48 31.15 -8.14 -22.88
N ALA A 49 30.48 -7.19 -23.53
CA ALA A 49 29.03 -7.21 -23.68
C ALA A 49 28.57 -7.07 -25.14
N PRO A 50 28.43 -8.18 -25.89
CA PRO A 50 27.73 -8.15 -27.18
C PRO A 50 26.20 -7.95 -27.02
N HIS A 51 25.67 -7.96 -25.79
CA HIS A 51 24.23 -7.90 -25.53
C HIS A 51 23.77 -6.53 -24.98
N PRO A 52 22.67 -5.93 -25.51
CA PRO A 52 22.16 -4.62 -25.08
C PRO A 52 21.78 -4.53 -23.60
N VAL A 53 21.56 -5.65 -22.91
CA VAL A 53 21.21 -5.70 -21.48
C VAL A 53 22.41 -5.38 -20.58
N ARG A 54 23.64 -5.79 -20.92
CA ARG A 54 24.83 -5.45 -20.11
C ARG A 54 25.18 -3.95 -20.17
N ARG A 55 24.69 -3.22 -21.19
CA ARG A 55 24.73 -1.74 -21.24
C ARG A 55 23.72 -1.06 -20.30
N ALA A 56 22.81 -1.83 -19.69
CA ALA A 56 21.79 -1.33 -18.76
C ALA A 56 22.22 -1.46 -17.28
N VAL A 57 23.39 -2.02 -16.98
CA VAL A 57 23.97 -1.99 -15.64
C VAL A 57 24.41 -0.56 -15.33
N VAL A 58 23.71 0.08 -14.40
CA VAL A 58 24.00 1.47 -14.03
C VAL A 58 25.07 1.52 -12.94
N ARG A 59 25.01 0.61 -11.96
CA ARG A 59 26.03 0.50 -10.90
C ARG A 59 26.44 -0.93 -10.66
N ARG A 60 27.69 -1.09 -10.23
CA ARG A 60 28.28 -2.39 -9.86
C ARG A 60 29.07 -2.23 -8.58
N ALA A 61 28.94 -3.17 -7.66
CA ALA A 61 29.61 -3.09 -6.38
C ALA A 61 29.99 -4.47 -5.85
N VAL A 62 31.07 -4.54 -5.08
CA VAL A 62 31.40 -5.72 -4.28
C VAL A 62 30.88 -5.49 -2.87
N VAL A 63 30.06 -6.40 -2.39
CA VAL A 63 29.46 -6.36 -1.05
C VAL A 63 30.22 -7.33 -0.16
N GLN A 64 30.68 -6.85 0.98
CA GLN A 64 31.38 -7.64 1.99
C GLN A 64 30.72 -7.42 3.34
N THR A 65 30.37 -8.50 4.04
CA THR A 65 29.85 -8.46 5.40
C THR A 65 30.50 -9.54 6.25
N PRO A 66 30.76 -9.32 7.55
CA PRO A 66 31.35 -10.31 8.44
C PRO A 66 30.58 -11.64 8.43
N GLY A 67 31.31 -12.76 8.36
CA GLY A 67 30.72 -14.09 8.42
C GLY A 67 29.91 -14.53 7.19
N ARG A 68 29.99 -13.80 6.06
CA ARG A 68 29.31 -14.15 4.81
C ARG A 68 30.26 -14.05 3.61
N GLU A 69 30.03 -14.89 2.61
CA GLU A 69 30.79 -14.81 1.36
C GLU A 69 30.51 -13.47 0.64
N PRO A 70 31.54 -12.80 0.12
CA PRO A 70 31.36 -11.63 -0.70
C PRO A 70 30.58 -11.95 -1.98
N PHE A 71 29.80 -10.99 -2.46
CA PHE A 71 29.11 -11.10 -3.75
C PHE A 71 29.19 -9.80 -4.54
N ILE A 72 28.97 -9.90 -5.85
CA ILE A 72 28.89 -8.77 -6.76
C ILE A 72 27.42 -8.36 -6.87
N ALA A 73 27.11 -7.11 -6.52
CA ALA A 73 25.80 -6.51 -6.77
C ALA A 73 25.84 -5.71 -8.07
N GLU A 74 24.95 -6.04 -9.02
CA GLU A 74 24.75 -5.29 -10.26
C GLU A 74 23.36 -4.66 -10.25
N PHE A 75 23.26 -3.36 -10.49
CA PHE A 75 21.99 -2.64 -10.44
C PHE A 75 21.54 -2.26 -11.84
N TYR A 76 20.33 -2.67 -12.20
CA TYR A 76 19.67 -2.40 -13.46
C TYR A 76 18.54 -1.40 -13.25
N ASP A 77 18.45 -0.39 -14.10
CA ASP A 77 17.35 0.57 -14.07
C ASP A 77 16.10 -0.03 -14.73
N GLY A 78 15.07 -0.25 -13.92
CA GLY A 78 13.74 -0.71 -14.32
C GLY A 78 12.75 0.42 -14.52
N ARG A 79 13.21 1.63 -14.85
CA ARG A 79 12.35 2.77 -15.17
C ARG A 79 11.36 2.46 -16.30
N TRP A 80 10.08 2.70 -16.05
CA TRP A 80 8.97 2.29 -16.94
C TRP A 80 8.05 3.42 -17.38
N ASP A 81 8.01 4.51 -16.63
CA ASP A 81 7.19 5.71 -16.87
C ASP A 81 7.41 6.32 -18.26
N ARG A 82 8.63 6.28 -18.80
CA ARG A 82 8.97 6.78 -20.16
C ARG A 82 8.17 6.13 -21.29
N ALA A 83 7.67 4.92 -21.06
CA ALA A 83 6.90 4.20 -22.06
C ALA A 83 5.45 4.67 -22.16
N LEU A 84 5.01 5.56 -21.27
CA LEU A 84 3.63 6.00 -21.16
C LEU A 84 3.53 7.52 -21.33
N SER A 85 2.49 7.96 -22.04
CA SER A 85 2.16 9.38 -22.13
C SER A 85 1.21 9.75 -20.98
N PRO A 86 1.44 10.87 -20.29
CA PRO A 86 0.55 11.30 -19.23
C PRO A 86 -0.84 11.64 -19.83
N PRO A 87 -1.93 11.21 -19.17
CA PRO A 87 -3.29 11.56 -19.57
C PRO A 87 -3.58 13.06 -19.46
N GLY A 88 -4.60 13.52 -20.18
CA GLY A 88 -5.11 14.89 -20.04
C GLY A 88 -5.69 15.16 -18.65
N PHE A 89 -5.59 16.42 -18.20
CA PHE A 89 -6.05 16.87 -16.88
C PHE A 89 -7.49 16.41 -16.54
N TRP A 90 -8.45 16.68 -17.44
CA TRP A 90 -9.85 16.35 -17.22
C TRP A 90 -10.10 14.84 -17.13
N THR A 91 -9.34 14.06 -17.89
CA THR A 91 -9.41 12.60 -17.85
C THR A 91 -9.01 12.07 -16.48
N VAL A 92 -7.91 12.58 -15.91
CA VAL A 92 -7.46 12.19 -14.57
C VAL A 92 -8.40 12.71 -13.50
N LEU A 93 -8.83 13.98 -13.59
CA LEU A 93 -9.71 14.58 -12.60
C LEU A 93 -11.03 13.79 -12.50
N LEU A 94 -11.78 13.63 -13.60
CA LEU A 94 -13.06 12.93 -13.59
C LEU A 94 -12.95 11.49 -13.09
N TRP A 95 -11.83 10.84 -13.39
CA TRP A 95 -11.54 9.53 -12.83
C TRP A 95 -11.28 9.54 -11.34
N ALA A 96 -10.42 10.44 -10.87
CA ALA A 96 -10.10 10.58 -9.47
C ALA A 96 -11.39 10.85 -8.68
N LEU A 97 -12.25 11.76 -9.17
CA LEU A 97 -13.55 12.02 -8.57
C LEU A 97 -14.41 10.76 -8.49
N ARG A 98 -14.40 9.95 -9.56
CA ARG A 98 -15.19 8.71 -9.62
C ARG A 98 -14.75 7.64 -8.64
N ILE A 99 -13.43 7.49 -8.38
CA ILE A 99 -12.89 6.33 -7.64
C ILE A 99 -12.20 6.66 -6.32
N ALA A 100 -11.68 7.87 -6.11
CA ALA A 100 -11.03 8.27 -4.86
C ALA A 100 -11.87 7.97 -3.60
N PRO A 101 -13.19 8.23 -3.56
CA PRO A 101 -14.06 7.78 -2.47
C PRO A 101 -13.83 6.34 -2.01
N LEU A 102 -13.75 5.45 -3.00
CA LEU A 102 -13.69 4.00 -2.83
C LEU A 102 -12.27 3.56 -2.48
N VAL A 103 -11.27 4.18 -3.10
CA VAL A 103 -9.86 3.93 -2.77
C VAL A 103 -9.55 4.37 -1.35
N LEU A 104 -10.04 5.54 -0.91
CA LEU A 104 -9.86 6.02 0.46
C LEU A 104 -10.54 5.10 1.48
N LEU A 105 -11.78 4.68 1.23
CA LEU A 105 -12.49 3.73 2.09
C LEU A 105 -11.74 2.39 2.16
N ASN A 106 -11.28 1.87 1.03
CA ASN A 106 -10.50 0.64 0.99
C ASN A 106 -9.18 0.79 1.76
N THR A 107 -8.45 1.88 1.58
CA THR A 107 -7.21 2.16 2.34
C THR A 107 -7.46 2.20 3.85
N ALA A 108 -8.56 2.83 4.27
CA ALA A 108 -8.98 2.86 5.68
C ALA A 108 -9.27 1.46 6.23
N TRP A 109 -9.96 0.64 5.44
CA TRP A 109 -10.25 -0.74 5.78
C TRP A 109 -8.99 -1.60 5.92
N LEU A 110 -8.05 -1.45 4.98
CA LEU A 110 -6.77 -2.17 5.02
C LEU A 110 -5.93 -1.76 6.24
N TRP A 111 -5.88 -0.46 6.54
CA TRP A 111 -5.26 0.04 7.76
C TRP A 111 -5.88 -0.64 8.99
N PHE A 112 -7.21 -0.62 9.08
CA PHE A 112 -7.92 -1.23 10.20
C PHE A 112 -7.64 -2.72 10.31
N GLY A 113 -7.69 -3.47 9.20
CA GLY A 113 -7.40 -4.90 9.19
C GLY A 113 -6.00 -5.22 9.71
N ASP A 114 -4.98 -4.51 9.21
CA ASP A 114 -3.60 -4.68 9.66
C ASP A 114 -3.47 -4.40 11.16
N ARG A 115 -4.00 -3.27 11.63
CA ARG A 115 -3.90 -2.88 13.05
C ARG A 115 -4.77 -3.72 13.98
N ALA A 116 -5.94 -4.19 13.54
CA ALA A 116 -6.80 -5.06 14.33
C ALA A 116 -6.14 -6.42 14.56
N SER A 117 -5.47 -6.96 13.53
CA SER A 117 -4.66 -8.19 13.65
C SER A 117 -3.47 -8.04 14.60
N GLU A 118 -3.02 -6.81 14.85
CA GLU A 118 -2.01 -6.50 15.87
C GLU A 118 -2.64 -6.36 17.27
N ALA A 119 -3.82 -5.74 17.35
CA ALA A 119 -4.54 -5.46 18.59
C ALA A 119 -5.10 -6.71 19.28
N THR A 120 -5.37 -7.79 18.54
CA THR A 120 -5.82 -9.09 19.10
C THR A 120 -4.83 -9.72 20.09
N SER A 121 -3.61 -9.18 20.22
CA SER A 121 -2.58 -9.62 21.18
C SER A 121 -2.29 -8.64 22.33
N ARG A 122 -2.90 -7.45 22.39
CA ARG A 122 -2.54 -6.37 23.34
C ARG A 122 -3.73 -5.50 23.78
N THR A 123 -3.44 -4.59 24.71
CA THR A 123 -4.34 -3.67 25.45
C THR A 123 -5.36 -2.89 24.60
N TRP A 124 -6.41 -2.38 25.23
CA TRP A 124 -7.47 -1.53 24.63
C TRP A 124 -6.92 -0.33 23.82
N ALA A 125 -5.73 0.16 24.16
CA ALA A 125 -5.04 1.22 23.42
C ALA A 125 -4.68 0.82 21.98
N ALA A 126 -4.29 -0.44 21.75
CA ALA A 126 -3.99 -0.95 20.41
C ALA A 126 -5.25 -0.97 19.52
N TRP A 127 -6.41 -1.30 20.10
CA TRP A 127 -7.70 -1.23 19.43
C TRP A 127 -8.09 0.20 19.04
N ALA A 128 -7.83 1.19 19.91
CA ALA A 128 -8.14 2.59 19.62
C ALA A 128 -7.34 3.14 18.41
N VAL A 129 -6.04 2.79 18.28
CA VAL A 129 -5.23 3.18 17.11
C VAL A 129 -5.64 2.44 15.84
N ALA A 130 -6.09 1.18 15.96
CA ALA A 130 -6.59 0.43 14.82
C ALA A 130 -7.85 1.08 14.22
N ILE A 131 -8.79 1.47 15.09
CA ILE A 131 -10.10 2.00 14.72
C ILE A 131 -10.00 3.46 14.23
N LEU A 132 -9.00 4.22 14.67
CA LEU A 132 -8.88 5.65 14.37
C LEU A 132 -8.99 5.99 12.88
N PRO A 133 -8.16 5.47 11.96
CA PRO A 133 -8.26 5.89 10.57
C PRO A 133 -9.54 5.39 9.92
N ALA A 134 -10.03 4.20 10.29
CA ALA A 134 -11.34 3.74 9.84
C ALA A 134 -12.45 4.74 10.20
N LEU A 135 -12.45 5.27 11.43
CA LEU A 135 -13.42 6.29 11.86
C LEU A 135 -13.17 7.64 11.17
N LEU A 136 -11.92 8.11 11.09
CA LEU A 136 -11.56 9.34 10.38
C LEU A 136 -12.04 9.29 8.92
N PHE A 137 -11.78 8.21 8.21
CA PHE A 137 -12.24 8.00 6.84
C PHE A 137 -13.75 7.78 6.76
N LEU A 138 -14.41 7.21 7.78
CA LEU A 138 -15.86 7.06 7.80
C LEU A 138 -16.60 8.41 7.68
N VAL A 139 -16.00 9.48 8.19
CA VAL A 139 -16.60 10.83 8.23
C VAL A 139 -15.93 11.80 7.28
N LEU A 140 -14.60 11.78 7.18
CA LEU A 140 -13.89 12.59 6.19
C LEU A 140 -14.06 12.07 4.78
N ALA A 141 -14.28 10.77 4.53
CA ALA A 141 -14.52 10.33 3.17
C ALA A 141 -15.81 10.96 2.66
N PRO A 142 -17.01 10.86 3.26
CA PRO A 142 -18.20 11.56 2.76
C PRO A 142 -17.99 13.07 2.51
N ALA A 143 -17.32 13.77 3.43
CA ALA A 143 -17.00 15.18 3.26
C ALA A 143 -16.02 15.43 2.10
N ALA A 144 -14.92 14.69 2.02
CA ALA A 144 -13.96 14.78 0.92
C ALA A 144 -14.59 14.35 -0.42
N ILE A 145 -15.51 13.38 -0.40
CA ILE A 145 -16.23 12.85 -1.56
C ILE A 145 -17.12 13.92 -2.19
N VAL A 146 -17.70 14.82 -1.40
CA VAL A 146 -18.61 15.88 -1.88
C VAL A 146 -17.87 17.20 -2.08
N VAL A 147 -17.05 17.59 -1.10
CA VAL A 147 -16.38 18.91 -1.06
C VAL A 147 -15.14 18.93 -1.95
N LEU A 148 -14.31 17.89 -1.95
CA LEU A 148 -13.05 17.89 -2.69
C LEU A 148 -13.27 17.97 -4.22
N PRO A 149 -14.25 17.28 -4.84
CA PRO A 149 -14.57 17.49 -6.24
C PRO A 149 -14.96 18.93 -6.58
N ALA A 150 -15.89 19.50 -5.81
CA ALA A 150 -16.37 20.86 -6.04
C ALA A 150 -15.23 21.87 -5.85
N LEU A 151 -14.44 21.70 -4.79
CA LEU A 151 -13.31 22.56 -4.48
C LEU A 151 -12.20 22.42 -5.52
N LEU A 152 -11.87 21.21 -5.98
CA LEU A 152 -10.88 21.01 -7.05
C LEU A 152 -11.32 21.64 -8.37
N VAL A 153 -12.60 21.52 -8.74
CA VAL A 153 -13.15 22.19 -9.92
C VAL A 153 -13.04 23.70 -9.77
N VAL A 154 -13.52 24.27 -8.66
CA VAL A 154 -13.48 25.72 -8.40
C VAL A 154 -12.04 26.24 -8.38
N VAL A 155 -11.12 25.58 -7.66
CA VAL A 155 -9.72 26.00 -7.58
C VAL A 155 -9.01 25.86 -8.94
N SER A 156 -9.39 24.88 -9.77
CA SER A 156 -8.84 24.74 -11.13
C SER A 156 -9.21 25.88 -12.08
N LEU A 157 -10.32 26.58 -11.80
CA LEU A 157 -10.76 27.77 -12.55
C LEU A 157 -10.03 29.05 -12.12
N ILE A 158 -9.39 29.07 -10.94
CA ILE A 158 -8.65 30.22 -10.44
C ILE A 158 -7.25 30.25 -11.10
N PRO A 159 -6.90 31.28 -11.90
CA PRO A 159 -5.65 31.32 -12.67
C PRO A 159 -4.38 31.11 -11.82
N ALA A 160 -4.34 31.69 -10.62
CA ALA A 160 -3.20 31.60 -9.70
C ALA A 160 -2.93 30.16 -9.20
N TRP A 161 -3.96 29.33 -9.13
CA TRP A 161 -3.86 27.96 -8.62
C TRP A 161 -3.91 26.90 -9.72
N ARG A 162 -4.38 27.25 -10.92
CA ARG A 162 -4.54 26.34 -12.05
C ARG A 162 -3.28 25.54 -12.37
N HIS A 163 -2.10 26.17 -12.35
CA HIS A 163 -0.85 25.46 -12.62
C HIS A 163 -0.50 24.44 -11.53
N ARG A 164 -0.65 24.82 -10.25
CA ARG A 164 -0.40 23.92 -9.11
C ARG A 164 -1.38 22.75 -9.07
N VAL A 165 -2.67 23.02 -9.27
CA VAL A 165 -3.69 21.97 -9.35
C VAL A 165 -3.44 21.06 -10.54
N ARG A 166 -3.07 21.61 -11.70
CA ARG A 166 -2.72 20.80 -12.87
C ARG A 166 -1.54 19.88 -12.59
N MET A 167 -0.49 20.39 -11.95
CA MET A 167 0.67 19.57 -11.53
C MET A 167 0.24 18.45 -10.58
N ILE A 168 -0.56 18.73 -9.55
CA ILE A 168 -1.04 17.68 -8.62
C ILE A 168 -1.90 16.65 -9.36
N ILE A 169 -2.87 17.08 -10.17
CA ILE A 169 -3.77 16.16 -10.87
C ILE A 169 -3.03 15.35 -11.94
N VAL A 170 -2.18 15.96 -12.76
CA VAL A 170 -1.52 15.26 -13.86
C VAL A 170 -0.29 14.50 -13.39
N ASP A 171 0.56 15.13 -12.58
CA ASP A 171 1.89 14.59 -12.25
C ASP A 171 1.86 13.71 -11.00
N VAL A 172 0.88 13.87 -10.10
CA VAL A 172 0.76 13.02 -8.89
C VAL A 172 -0.39 12.03 -9.01
N ILE A 173 -1.58 12.48 -9.41
CA ILE A 173 -2.74 11.58 -9.54
C ILE A 173 -2.71 10.83 -10.88
N GLY A 174 -2.16 11.44 -11.93
CA GLY A 174 -2.02 10.81 -13.25
C GLY A 174 -1.12 9.57 -13.21
N ASP A 175 -0.17 9.52 -12.28
CA ASP A 175 0.65 8.35 -12.00
C ASP A 175 -0.17 7.13 -11.55
N ALA A 176 -1.12 7.34 -10.62
CA ALA A 176 -2.06 6.29 -10.24
C ALA A 176 -2.99 5.89 -11.39
N TRP A 177 -3.29 6.81 -12.32
CA TRP A 177 -4.05 6.51 -13.53
C TRP A 177 -3.24 5.65 -14.52
N LEU A 178 -1.95 5.93 -14.70
CA LEU A 178 -1.07 5.14 -15.57
C LEU A 178 -1.00 3.69 -15.10
N TYR A 179 -1.03 3.47 -13.79
CA TYR A 179 -0.96 2.13 -13.20
C TYR A 179 -2.15 1.20 -13.58
N ARG A 180 -3.33 1.75 -13.87
CA ARG A 180 -4.51 0.95 -14.31
C ARG A 180 -4.63 0.80 -15.83
N SER A 181 -3.75 1.44 -16.59
CA SER A 181 -3.83 1.51 -18.05
C SER A 181 -3.60 0.12 -18.69
N LYS A 182 -4.20 -0.14 -19.86
CA LYS A 182 -3.93 -1.39 -20.60
C LYS A 182 -2.51 -1.39 -21.15
N GLU A 183 -2.01 -0.19 -21.42
CA GLU A 183 -0.68 0.14 -21.91
C GLU A 183 0.40 -0.38 -20.95
N LEU A 184 0.16 -0.34 -19.64
CA LEU A 184 1.06 -0.95 -18.65
C LEU A 184 1.18 -2.47 -18.86
N ASP A 185 0.08 -3.17 -19.15
CA ASP A 185 0.10 -4.62 -19.35
C ASP A 185 0.74 -5.04 -20.68
N GLN A 186 0.62 -4.19 -21.69
CA GLN A 186 1.04 -4.45 -23.08
C GLN A 186 2.46 -3.95 -23.38
N VAL A 187 2.92 -2.88 -22.73
CA VAL A 187 4.19 -2.21 -23.03
C VAL A 187 5.16 -2.33 -21.86
N VAL A 188 4.74 -1.90 -20.67
CA VAL A 188 5.62 -1.82 -19.49
C VAL A 188 6.01 -3.20 -18.98
N LEU A 189 5.05 -4.08 -18.70
CA LEU A 189 5.36 -5.40 -18.15
C LEU A 189 6.27 -6.23 -19.07
N PRO A 190 6.02 -6.32 -20.41
CA PRO A 190 6.96 -7.01 -21.30
C PRO A 190 8.35 -6.37 -21.36
N ALA A 191 8.46 -5.05 -21.24
CA ALA A 191 9.75 -4.37 -21.20
C ALA A 191 10.54 -4.71 -19.93
N LEU A 192 9.91 -4.63 -18.76
CA LEU A 192 10.53 -5.02 -17.49
C LEU A 192 10.90 -6.50 -17.47
N GLN A 193 10.05 -7.36 -18.04
CA GLN A 193 10.33 -8.78 -18.18
C GLN A 193 11.57 -9.05 -19.03
N ARG A 194 11.78 -8.30 -20.13
CA ARG A 194 13.03 -8.41 -20.92
C ARG A 194 14.26 -8.01 -20.13
N VAL A 195 14.19 -6.96 -19.31
CA VAL A 195 15.29 -6.56 -18.42
C VAL A 195 15.60 -7.67 -17.42
N ALA A 196 14.57 -8.20 -16.76
CA ALA A 196 14.71 -9.28 -15.79
C ALA A 196 15.26 -10.58 -16.40
N ARG A 197 14.76 -11.02 -17.58
CA ARG A 197 15.34 -12.17 -18.30
C ARG A 197 16.79 -11.92 -18.70
N GLY A 198 17.10 -10.71 -19.11
CA GLY A 198 18.46 -10.31 -19.41
C GLY A 198 19.37 -10.42 -18.19
N ALA A 199 18.90 -10.00 -17.02
CA ALA A 199 19.61 -10.15 -15.75
C ALA A 199 19.79 -11.63 -15.36
N LEU A 200 18.75 -12.46 -15.51
CA LEU A 200 18.80 -13.91 -15.22
C LEU A 200 19.90 -14.61 -16.01
N LYS A 201 20.08 -14.25 -17.29
CA LYS A 201 21.14 -14.81 -18.14
C LYS A 201 22.57 -14.41 -17.76
N ASN A 202 22.73 -13.37 -16.93
CA ASN A 202 24.04 -12.76 -16.65
C ASN A 202 24.46 -12.82 -15.18
N ALA A 203 23.57 -13.25 -14.28
CA ALA A 203 23.80 -13.27 -12.84
C ALA A 203 23.37 -14.61 -12.25
N ASP A 204 24.02 -15.02 -11.17
CA ASP A 204 23.66 -16.24 -10.43
C ASP A 204 22.28 -16.09 -9.74
N ARG A 205 21.87 -14.85 -9.47
CA ARG A 205 20.59 -14.50 -8.82
C ARG A 205 20.03 -13.21 -9.37
N VAL A 206 18.71 -13.10 -9.35
CA VAL A 206 18.00 -11.87 -9.70
C VAL A 206 17.04 -11.48 -8.59
N VAL A 207 17.27 -10.30 -8.03
CA VAL A 207 16.37 -9.63 -7.09
C VAL A 207 15.53 -8.63 -7.86
N LEU A 208 14.23 -8.89 -7.99
CA LEU A 208 13.30 -7.89 -8.47
C LEU A 208 12.94 -6.95 -7.31
N LEU A 209 13.57 -5.77 -7.32
CA LEU A 209 13.41 -4.75 -6.29
C LEU A 209 12.39 -3.72 -6.76
N GLY A 210 11.27 -3.60 -6.07
CA GLY A 210 10.28 -2.58 -6.37
C GLY A 210 9.96 -1.70 -5.18
N HIS A 211 9.76 -0.41 -5.42
CA HIS A 211 9.29 0.56 -4.42
C HIS A 211 7.92 1.10 -4.82
N SER A 212 7.00 1.25 -3.86
CA SER A 212 5.65 1.77 -4.10
C SER A 212 4.93 0.99 -5.22
N GLN A 213 4.50 1.65 -6.30
CA GLN A 213 3.91 0.97 -7.47
C GLN A 213 4.87 0.01 -8.18
N GLY A 214 6.17 0.28 -8.12
CA GLY A 214 7.20 -0.58 -8.68
C GLY A 214 7.25 -1.96 -8.02
N ALA A 215 6.87 -2.06 -6.74
CA ALA A 215 6.75 -3.34 -6.03
C ALA A 215 5.69 -4.24 -6.65
N GLU A 216 4.54 -3.66 -6.97
CA GLU A 216 3.46 -4.39 -7.61
C GLU A 216 3.81 -4.74 -9.08
N LEU A 217 4.53 -3.87 -9.80
CA LEU A 217 5.05 -4.20 -11.13
C LEU A 217 6.01 -5.39 -11.10
N THR A 218 6.97 -5.40 -10.18
CA THR A 218 7.94 -6.50 -10.05
C THR A 218 7.27 -7.80 -9.62
N ARG A 219 6.26 -7.75 -8.74
CA ARG A 219 5.45 -8.93 -8.41
C ARG A 219 4.81 -9.54 -9.65
N ARG A 220 4.19 -8.71 -10.50
CA ARG A 220 3.54 -9.17 -11.74
C ARG A 220 4.54 -9.67 -12.78
N VAL A 221 5.71 -9.06 -12.89
CA VAL A 221 6.83 -9.57 -13.71
C VAL A 221 7.28 -10.94 -13.19
N GLY A 222 7.46 -11.09 -11.88
CA GLY A 222 7.80 -12.35 -11.23
C GLY A 222 6.82 -13.46 -11.55
N LEU A 223 5.51 -13.19 -11.43
CA LEU A 223 4.46 -14.14 -11.77
C LEU A 223 4.49 -14.57 -13.25
N ARG A 224 4.83 -13.67 -14.17
CA ARG A 224 4.95 -13.98 -15.60
C ARG A 224 6.19 -14.81 -15.88
N LEU A 225 7.34 -14.41 -15.33
CA LEU A 225 8.59 -15.15 -15.46
C LEU A 225 8.45 -16.58 -14.94
N ALA A 226 7.89 -16.72 -13.74
CA ALA A 226 7.67 -18.02 -13.12
C ALA A 226 6.83 -18.98 -13.95
N ARG A 227 5.77 -18.47 -14.60
CA ARG A 227 4.92 -19.29 -15.47
C ARG A 227 5.67 -19.76 -16.70
N GLU A 228 6.51 -18.92 -17.28
CA GLU A 228 7.31 -19.27 -18.46
C GLU A 228 8.44 -20.24 -18.10
N THR A 229 9.15 -20.00 -17.00
CA THR A 229 10.27 -20.86 -16.56
C THR A 229 9.79 -22.22 -16.06
N ALA A 230 8.55 -22.33 -15.58
CA ALA A 230 7.95 -23.61 -15.21
C ALA A 230 7.80 -24.55 -16.43
N ASP A 231 7.66 -24.00 -17.63
CA ASP A 231 7.51 -24.76 -18.86
C ASP A 231 8.87 -25.10 -19.51
N ASP A 232 9.89 -24.21 -19.36
CA ASP A 232 11.17 -24.34 -20.07
C ASP A 232 12.36 -24.84 -19.21
N GLU A 233 12.60 -24.27 -18.01
CA GLU A 233 13.75 -24.61 -17.15
C GLU A 233 13.43 -24.35 -15.64
N PRO A 234 13.06 -25.38 -14.86
CA PRO A 234 12.60 -25.19 -13.48
C PRO A 234 13.65 -24.62 -12.51
N ASN A 235 14.95 -24.72 -12.82
CA ASN A 235 16.03 -24.19 -11.98
C ASN A 235 16.08 -22.65 -11.97
N ASP A 236 15.60 -21.98 -13.01
CA ASP A 236 15.62 -20.51 -13.09
C ASP A 236 14.69 -19.87 -12.07
N ALA A 237 13.60 -20.55 -11.69
CA ALA A 237 12.67 -20.08 -10.66
C ALA A 237 13.35 -19.97 -9.28
N GLU A 238 14.35 -20.82 -8.99
CA GLU A 238 15.10 -20.78 -7.73
C GLU A 238 16.10 -19.63 -7.66
N SER A 239 16.41 -18.97 -8.79
CA SER A 239 17.31 -17.81 -8.83
C SER A 239 16.59 -16.48 -8.59
N LEU A 240 15.25 -16.48 -8.70
CA LEU A 240 14.40 -15.29 -8.53
C LEU A 240 14.14 -14.99 -7.05
N ARG A 241 14.26 -13.72 -6.71
CA ARG A 241 14.07 -13.16 -5.37
C ARG A 241 13.29 -11.86 -5.48
N PHE A 242 12.46 -11.54 -4.49
CA PHE A 242 11.59 -10.36 -4.56
C PHE A 242 11.74 -9.49 -3.33
N VAL A 243 12.01 -8.20 -3.52
CA VAL A 243 12.03 -7.23 -2.43
C VAL A 243 11.08 -6.09 -2.77
N TRP A 244 10.08 -5.88 -1.92
CA TRP A 244 8.99 -4.94 -2.13
C TRP A 244 8.93 -3.94 -1.00
N ILE A 245 9.25 -2.69 -1.29
CA ILE A 245 9.44 -1.65 -0.30
C ILE A 245 8.24 -0.69 -0.37
N GLY A 246 7.54 -0.52 0.75
CA GLY A 246 6.37 0.37 0.84
C GLY A 246 5.28 0.03 -0.18
N SER A 247 5.01 -1.27 -0.40
CA SER A 247 4.08 -1.68 -1.45
C SER A 247 2.63 -1.29 -1.12
N GLY A 248 1.99 -0.55 -2.03
CA GLY A 248 0.54 -0.28 -2.02
C GLY A 248 -0.28 -1.32 -2.80
N GLU A 249 0.16 -2.57 -2.85
CA GLU A 249 -0.39 -3.66 -3.68
C GLU A 249 -1.92 -3.70 -3.65
N ASN A 250 -2.54 -3.68 -2.47
CA ASN A 250 -3.99 -3.79 -2.37
C ASN A 250 -4.73 -2.56 -2.88
N GLN A 251 -4.23 -1.36 -2.59
CA GLN A 251 -4.81 -0.12 -3.12
C GLN A 251 -4.74 -0.12 -4.65
N LEU A 252 -3.59 -0.53 -5.20
CA LEU A 252 -3.36 -0.64 -6.64
C LEU A 252 -4.23 -1.71 -7.29
N ASN A 253 -4.43 -2.85 -6.63
CA ASN A 253 -5.36 -3.90 -7.06
C ASN A 253 -6.82 -3.41 -7.03
N THR A 254 -7.21 -2.61 -6.02
CA THR A 254 -8.53 -1.96 -5.96
C THR A 254 -8.73 -1.02 -7.14
N VAL A 255 -7.74 -0.18 -7.46
CA VAL A 255 -7.79 0.70 -8.63
C VAL A 255 -7.95 -0.10 -9.94
N ARG A 256 -7.19 -1.21 -10.10
CA ARG A 256 -7.33 -2.11 -11.26
C ARG A 256 -8.68 -2.80 -11.31
N ALA A 257 -9.21 -3.26 -10.18
CA ALA A 257 -10.54 -3.88 -10.09
C ALA A 257 -11.64 -2.89 -10.48
N LEU A 258 -11.60 -1.66 -9.97
CA LEU A 258 -12.53 -0.58 -10.33
C LEU A 258 -12.45 -0.23 -11.82
N ALA A 259 -11.24 -0.24 -12.40
CA ALA A 259 -11.05 -0.01 -13.83
C ALA A 259 -11.66 -1.11 -14.71
N ARG A 260 -11.58 -2.38 -14.28
CA ARG A 260 -12.17 -3.54 -14.99
C ARG A 260 -13.68 -3.68 -14.77
N SER A 261 -14.20 -3.06 -13.71
CA SER A 261 -15.59 -3.21 -13.26
C SER A 261 -16.37 -1.93 -13.52
N ARG A 262 -16.87 -1.75 -14.76
CA ARG A 262 -17.53 -0.50 -15.21
C ARG A 262 -18.66 -0.05 -14.28
N TRP A 263 -19.42 -0.97 -13.70
CA TRP A 263 -20.56 -0.67 -12.84
C TRP A 263 -20.21 -0.52 -11.36
N LEU A 264 -19.08 -1.09 -10.92
CA LEU A 264 -18.75 -1.17 -9.50
C LEU A 264 -18.69 0.21 -8.81
N PRO A 265 -18.09 1.26 -9.39
CA PRO A 265 -18.15 2.58 -8.76
C PRO A 265 -19.58 3.09 -8.59
N TRP A 266 -20.41 3.02 -9.64
CA TRP A 266 -21.77 3.54 -9.64
C TRP A 266 -22.69 2.86 -8.63
N VAL A 267 -22.40 1.59 -8.33
CA VAL A 267 -23.10 0.78 -7.34
C VAL A 267 -22.67 1.13 -5.93
N LEU A 268 -21.37 1.38 -5.72
CA LEU A 268 -20.83 1.70 -4.40
C LEU A 268 -21.12 3.17 -4.00
N TRP A 269 -21.36 4.05 -4.97
CA TRP A 269 -21.69 5.46 -4.73
C TRP A 269 -22.97 5.66 -3.89
N PRO A 270 -24.14 5.07 -4.24
CA PRO A 270 -25.32 5.11 -3.39
C PRO A 270 -25.06 4.57 -1.99
N TYR A 271 -24.28 3.50 -1.87
CA TYR A 271 -23.86 2.93 -0.58
C TYR A 271 -23.07 3.94 0.26
N LEU A 272 -22.10 4.63 -0.35
CA LEU A 272 -21.32 5.68 0.31
C LEU A 272 -22.18 6.88 0.71
N LEU A 273 -23.11 7.30 -0.14
CA LEU A 273 -23.97 8.47 0.10
C LEU A 273 -25.03 8.19 1.17
N ALA A 274 -25.57 6.96 1.20
CA ALA A 274 -26.57 6.57 2.19
C ALA A 274 -25.93 6.16 3.54
N TRP A 275 -24.64 5.86 3.56
CA TRP A 275 -23.92 5.41 4.75
C TRP A 275 -24.13 6.30 6.00
N PRO A 276 -24.03 7.64 5.94
CA PRO A 276 -24.20 8.47 7.14
C PRO A 276 -25.63 8.40 7.71
N VAL A 277 -26.64 8.24 6.85
CA VAL A 277 -28.05 8.04 7.24
C VAL A 277 -28.21 6.72 8.01
N PHE A 278 -27.53 5.65 7.61
CA PHE A 278 -27.59 4.35 8.28
C PHE A 278 -26.74 4.29 9.57
N VAL A 279 -25.62 5.02 9.62
CA VAL A 279 -24.76 5.09 10.80
C VAL A 279 -25.32 6.01 11.88
N HIS A 280 -26.06 7.05 11.51
CA HIS A 280 -26.59 8.01 12.47
C HIS A 280 -27.45 7.38 13.58
N PRO A 281 -28.47 6.54 13.30
CA PRO A 281 -29.23 5.85 14.33
C PRO A 281 -28.38 5.03 15.29
N VAL A 282 -27.28 4.47 14.78
CA VAL A 282 -26.39 3.55 15.49
C VAL A 282 -25.47 4.32 16.42
N LEU A 283 -24.96 5.47 15.96
CA LEU A 283 -24.24 6.42 16.82
C LEU A 283 -25.17 7.01 17.88
N ASN A 284 -26.38 7.45 17.49
CA ASN A 284 -27.40 7.94 18.41
C ASN A 284 -27.69 6.91 19.51
N ARG A 285 -27.79 5.63 19.11
CA ARG A 285 -27.96 4.49 20.03
C ARG A 285 -26.76 4.28 20.94
N LEU A 286 -25.55 4.22 20.40
CA LEU A 286 -24.31 4.07 21.18
C LEU A 286 -24.17 5.17 22.23
N PHE A 287 -24.44 6.42 21.85
CA PHE A 287 -24.44 7.54 22.79
C PHE A 287 -25.54 7.39 23.84
N ALA A 288 -26.77 7.01 23.44
CA ALA A 288 -27.87 6.76 24.37
C ALA A 288 -27.56 5.60 25.33
N ASP A 289 -26.95 4.52 24.86
CA ASP A 289 -26.57 3.34 25.67
C ASP A 289 -25.41 3.67 26.63
N VAL A 290 -24.46 4.53 26.25
CA VAL A 290 -23.43 5.04 27.15
C VAL A 290 -24.03 5.94 28.23
N ILE A 291 -24.96 6.83 27.86
CA ILE A 291 -25.70 7.68 28.81
C ILE A 291 -26.56 6.81 29.75
N LEU A 292 -27.26 5.81 29.22
CA LEU A 292 -28.07 4.86 29.98
C LEU A 292 -27.19 3.99 30.89
N ALA A 293 -26.05 3.47 30.42
CA ALA A 293 -25.14 2.70 31.25
C ALA A 293 -24.56 3.55 32.39
N TRP A 294 -24.23 4.81 32.11
CA TRP A 294 -23.85 5.78 33.14
C TRP A 294 -24.98 6.01 34.15
N GLN A 295 -26.21 6.22 33.67
CA GLN A 295 -27.40 6.37 34.52
C GLN A 295 -27.73 5.09 35.30
N LEU A 296 -27.51 3.90 34.76
CA LEU A 296 -27.76 2.60 35.41
C LEU A 296 -26.74 2.29 36.50
N VAL A 297 -25.48 2.68 36.29
CA VAL A 297 -24.44 2.68 37.34
C VAL A 297 -24.83 3.62 38.49
N VAL A 298 -25.59 4.67 38.20
CA VAL A 298 -26.09 5.63 39.18
C VAL A 298 -27.42 5.21 39.83
N ASP A 299 -28.32 4.49 39.13
CA ASP A 299 -29.75 4.42 39.52
C ASP A 299 -30.43 3.03 39.54
N GLN A 300 -29.71 1.90 39.43
CA GLN A 300 -30.25 0.51 39.61
C GLN A 300 -31.65 0.19 38.98
N GLN A 301 -31.90 0.48 37.70
CA GLN A 301 -33.18 0.11 37.04
C GLN A 301 -33.03 -0.83 35.83
N VAL A 302 -33.45 -2.10 35.98
CA VAL A 302 -33.18 -3.18 34.99
C VAL A 302 -34.15 -3.22 33.80
N SER A 303 -35.33 -2.60 33.86
CA SER A 303 -36.39 -2.78 32.84
C SER A 303 -36.20 -1.97 31.55
N GLN A 304 -35.64 -0.76 31.62
CA GLN A 304 -35.33 0.04 30.42
C GLN A 304 -34.16 -0.55 29.61
N ALA A 305 -33.26 -1.28 30.27
CA ALA A 305 -32.09 -1.92 29.65
C ALA A 305 -32.46 -3.05 28.67
N LEU A 306 -33.58 -3.75 28.88
CA LEU A 306 -34.00 -4.86 28.01
C LEU A 306 -34.62 -4.36 26.69
N LEU A 307 -35.46 -3.32 26.76
CA LEU A 307 -36.00 -2.67 25.57
C LEU A 307 -34.88 -1.95 24.79
N SER A 308 -33.89 -1.40 25.52
CA SER A 308 -32.77 -0.76 24.86
C SER A 308 -31.89 -1.76 24.10
N ALA A 309 -31.61 -2.92 24.70
CA ALA A 309 -30.87 -4.01 24.09
C ALA A 309 -31.58 -4.62 22.85
N ALA A 310 -32.91 -4.82 22.90
CA ALA A 310 -33.66 -5.41 21.79
C ALA A 310 -33.65 -4.56 20.51
N LEU A 311 -33.83 -3.23 20.66
CA LEU A 311 -33.74 -2.28 19.55
C LEU A 311 -32.29 -2.12 19.05
N ALA A 312 -31.29 -2.20 19.93
CA ALA A 312 -29.88 -2.19 19.54
C ALA A 312 -29.52 -3.41 18.68
N LEU A 313 -30.06 -4.59 19.00
CA LEU A 313 -29.91 -5.80 18.20
C LEU A 313 -30.58 -5.67 16.82
N GLY A 314 -31.78 -5.07 16.73
CA GLY A 314 -32.48 -4.84 15.45
C GLY A 314 -31.76 -3.85 14.53
N LEU A 315 -31.23 -2.77 15.08
CA LEU A 315 -30.40 -1.80 14.35
C LEU A 315 -29.06 -2.41 13.93
N GLY A 316 -28.38 -3.12 14.83
CA GLY A 316 -27.14 -3.84 14.52
C GLY A 316 -27.32 -4.85 13.39
N ALA A 317 -28.40 -5.65 13.44
CA ALA A 317 -28.74 -6.59 12.38
C ALA A 317 -29.00 -5.89 11.03
N SER A 318 -29.64 -4.72 11.04
CA SER A 318 -29.92 -3.94 9.83
C SER A 318 -28.65 -3.36 9.19
N ILE A 319 -27.69 -2.86 9.99
CA ILE A 319 -26.37 -2.46 9.47
C ILE A 319 -25.64 -3.67 8.88
N VAL A 320 -25.61 -4.77 9.63
CA VAL A 320 -24.91 -5.99 9.20
C VAL A 320 -25.51 -6.48 7.88
N ALA A 321 -26.83 -6.47 7.74
CA ALA A 321 -27.53 -6.80 6.50
C ALA A 321 -27.19 -5.82 5.37
N PHE A 322 -27.18 -4.51 5.63
CA PHE A 322 -26.82 -3.49 4.63
C PHE A 322 -25.38 -3.66 4.15
N VAL A 323 -24.43 -3.80 5.07
CA VAL A 323 -23.00 -4.05 4.78
C VAL A 323 -22.83 -5.37 4.03
N ALA A 324 -23.49 -6.44 4.47
CA ALA A 324 -23.44 -7.76 3.82
C ALA A 324 -23.99 -7.68 2.39
N ALA A 325 -25.14 -7.02 2.19
CA ALA A 325 -25.71 -6.80 0.87
C ALA A 325 -24.75 -6.00 -0.03
N GLY A 326 -24.12 -4.96 0.51
CA GLY A 326 -23.13 -4.15 -0.20
C GLY A 326 -21.90 -4.97 -0.59
N MET A 327 -21.41 -5.81 0.31
CA MET A 327 -20.29 -6.73 0.04
C MET A 327 -20.64 -7.81 -0.98
N ILE A 328 -21.82 -8.43 -0.87
CA ILE A 328 -22.30 -9.43 -1.83
C ILE A 328 -22.43 -8.79 -3.21
N PHE A 329 -23.08 -7.64 -3.30
CA PHE A 329 -23.29 -6.96 -4.56
C PHE A 329 -21.96 -6.44 -5.15
N ALA A 330 -21.05 -5.94 -4.32
CA ALA A 330 -19.68 -5.60 -4.72
C ALA A 330 -18.96 -6.82 -5.30
N ARG A 331 -19.06 -7.99 -4.65
CA ARG A 331 -18.46 -9.25 -5.16
C ARG A 331 -19.06 -9.69 -6.49
N LEU A 332 -20.38 -9.56 -6.68
CA LEU A 332 -21.05 -9.93 -7.92
C LEU A 332 -20.65 -9.04 -9.10
N VAL A 333 -20.39 -7.75 -8.84
CA VAL A 333 -20.06 -6.77 -9.89
C VAL A 333 -18.55 -6.60 -10.07
N ALA A 334 -17.76 -6.95 -9.06
CA ALA A 334 -16.31 -6.86 -9.09
C ALA A 334 -15.70 -7.88 -10.05
N ARG A 335 -14.78 -7.39 -10.87
CA ARG A 335 -13.94 -8.18 -11.78
C ARG A 335 -12.49 -7.97 -11.36
N PRO A 336 -12.06 -8.58 -10.23
CA PRO A 336 -10.68 -8.43 -9.77
C PRO A 336 -9.72 -8.95 -10.85
N PRO A 337 -8.51 -8.36 -10.96
CA PRO A 337 -7.47 -8.93 -11.79
C PRO A 337 -7.17 -10.37 -11.39
N ARG A 338 -6.96 -11.27 -12.37
CA ARG A 338 -6.65 -12.70 -12.11
C ARG A 338 -5.36 -12.92 -11.33
N ASP A 339 -4.48 -11.91 -11.32
CA ASP A 339 -3.19 -11.91 -10.64
C ASP A 339 -3.24 -11.20 -9.27
N ALA A 340 -4.39 -10.67 -8.83
CA ALA A 340 -4.50 -10.00 -7.54
C ALA A 340 -4.32 -11.00 -6.39
N GLY A 341 -3.46 -10.66 -5.42
CA GLY A 341 -3.18 -11.50 -4.25
C GLY A 341 -2.30 -12.72 -4.48
N ASN A 342 -1.93 -13.04 -5.73
CA ASN A 342 -1.01 -14.14 -6.03
C ASN A 342 0.44 -13.72 -5.77
N LEU A 343 1.25 -14.60 -5.20
CA LEU A 343 2.69 -14.36 -5.04
C LEU A 343 3.47 -15.16 -6.10
N PRO A 344 4.56 -14.60 -6.68
CA PRO A 344 5.48 -15.37 -7.49
C PRO A 344 6.15 -16.48 -6.64
N PRO A 345 6.51 -17.62 -7.24
CA PRO A 345 7.29 -18.63 -6.55
C PRO A 345 8.68 -18.08 -6.25
N GLY A 346 9.12 -18.24 -5.01
CA GLY A 346 10.44 -17.85 -4.54
C GLY A 346 10.39 -16.96 -3.29
N PRO A 347 11.53 -16.80 -2.61
CA PRO A 347 11.64 -15.92 -1.46
C PRO A 347 11.27 -14.47 -1.78
N SER A 348 10.35 -13.92 -1.00
CA SER A 348 9.83 -12.57 -1.12
C SER A 348 9.85 -11.85 0.22
N TRP A 349 10.25 -10.58 0.20
CA TRP A 349 10.35 -9.73 1.38
C TRP A 349 9.58 -8.45 1.17
N TYR A 350 8.61 -8.19 2.04
CA TYR A 350 7.96 -6.90 2.15
C TYR A 350 8.69 -6.05 3.19
N VAL A 351 9.14 -4.87 2.82
CA VAL A 351 9.74 -3.90 3.73
C VAL A 351 8.73 -2.77 3.96
N GLN A 352 8.26 -2.65 5.19
CA GLN A 352 7.13 -1.78 5.52
C GLN A 352 7.41 -0.92 6.75
N SER A 353 6.72 0.21 6.87
CA SER A 353 6.68 1.02 8.08
C SER A 353 5.26 1.15 8.58
N ILE A 354 5.09 1.10 9.91
CA ILE A 354 3.79 1.31 10.56
C ILE A 354 3.24 2.72 10.29
N LEU A 355 4.11 3.70 10.06
CA LEU A 355 3.72 5.08 9.81
C LEU A 355 3.56 5.41 8.33
N ASP A 356 3.84 4.46 7.42
CA ASP A 356 3.70 4.70 5.98
C ASP A 356 2.22 4.71 5.60
N PRO A 357 1.66 5.86 5.15
CA PRO A 357 0.23 6.01 4.87
C PRO A 357 -0.26 5.26 3.62
N VAL A 358 0.61 4.55 2.89
CA VAL A 358 0.20 3.85 1.67
C VAL A 358 0.59 2.37 1.63
N SER A 359 1.30 1.85 2.63
CA SER A 359 1.77 0.46 2.67
C SER A 359 0.93 -0.41 3.61
N PHE A 360 -0.32 -0.70 3.23
CA PHE A 360 -1.27 -1.51 4.03
C PHE A 360 -1.80 -2.73 3.30
N GLY A 361 -2.16 -3.75 4.07
CA GLY A 361 -2.89 -4.93 3.64
C GLY A 361 -2.09 -5.87 2.73
N SER A 362 -0.76 -5.76 2.69
CA SER A 362 0.03 -6.60 1.77
C SER A 362 -0.35 -8.07 1.89
N ALA A 363 -0.45 -8.78 0.76
CA ALA A 363 -0.94 -10.16 0.73
C ALA A 363 -0.16 -11.09 1.68
N ALA A 364 1.12 -10.77 1.93
CA ALA A 364 1.98 -11.43 2.91
C ALA A 364 1.52 -11.34 4.39
N VAL A 365 0.82 -10.27 4.78
CA VAL A 365 0.32 -10.10 6.16
C VAL A 365 -0.80 -11.10 6.46
N HIS A 366 -1.47 -11.60 5.42
CA HIS A 366 -2.58 -12.54 5.52
C HIS A 366 -2.23 -13.96 5.01
N SER A 367 -1.03 -14.17 4.47
CA SER A 367 -0.54 -15.50 4.13
C SER A 367 -0.08 -16.24 5.38
N ASP A 368 -0.14 -17.57 5.33
CA ASP A 368 0.30 -18.46 6.42
C ASP A 368 1.67 -18.02 6.97
N PRO A 369 1.79 -17.64 8.26
CA PRO A 369 3.06 -17.25 8.87
C PRO A 369 4.12 -18.37 8.84
N HIS A 370 3.73 -19.60 8.50
CA HIS A 370 4.63 -20.73 8.27
C HIS A 370 5.10 -20.87 6.82
N SER A 371 4.65 -20.01 5.90
CA SER A 371 5.19 -19.96 4.54
C SER A 371 6.64 -19.46 4.57
N ALA A 372 7.60 -20.38 4.47
CA ALA A 372 9.04 -20.11 4.51
C ALA A 372 9.53 -19.17 3.38
N THR A 373 8.66 -18.83 2.41
CA THR A 373 8.99 -18.07 1.22
C THR A 373 8.58 -16.60 1.27
N THR A 374 7.82 -16.16 2.28
CA THR A 374 7.32 -14.78 2.32
C THR A 374 7.46 -14.19 3.71
N ALA A 375 8.15 -13.05 3.82
CA ALA A 375 8.37 -12.37 5.10
C ALA A 375 8.05 -10.88 5.03
N VAL A 376 7.43 -10.36 6.10
CA VAL A 376 7.20 -8.92 6.29
C VAL A 376 8.19 -8.39 7.32
N HIS A 377 8.99 -7.41 6.92
CA HIS A 377 9.97 -6.73 7.74
C HIS A 377 9.54 -5.29 7.99
N TYR A 378 9.18 -5.02 9.24
CA TYR A 378 8.92 -3.66 9.69
C TYR A 378 10.24 -2.93 9.93
N VAL A 379 10.39 -1.77 9.31
CA VAL A 379 11.49 -0.84 9.59
C VAL A 379 10.99 0.25 10.55
N PRO A 380 11.85 0.73 11.46
CA PRO A 380 11.47 1.80 12.36
C PRO A 380 11.15 3.09 11.59
N ALA A 381 10.32 3.93 12.22
CA ALA A 381 10.09 5.30 11.75
C ALA A 381 11.41 6.06 11.65
N HIS A 382 11.59 6.87 10.61
CA HIS A 382 12.78 7.70 10.53
C HIS A 382 12.75 8.80 11.61
N PRO A 383 13.81 8.95 12.43
CA PRO A 383 13.76 9.86 13.60
C PRO A 383 13.65 11.34 13.23
N GLN A 384 14.13 11.72 12.05
CA GLN A 384 14.21 13.12 11.60
C GLN A 384 13.19 13.49 10.52
N HIS A 385 12.47 12.51 9.96
CA HIS A 385 11.46 12.80 8.94
C HIS A 385 10.08 12.85 9.58
N PRO A 386 9.22 13.79 9.14
CA PRO A 386 7.84 13.76 9.56
C PRO A 386 7.16 12.49 9.03
N TRP A 387 6.17 11.99 9.75
CA TRP A 387 5.50 10.72 9.46
C TRP A 387 4.95 10.63 8.02
N TRP A 388 4.51 11.75 7.44
CA TRP A 388 3.97 11.78 6.07
C TRP A 388 5.04 11.59 4.98
N GLN A 389 6.33 11.76 5.29
CA GLN A 389 7.45 11.46 4.39
C GLN A 389 7.97 10.02 4.55
N GLU A 390 7.39 9.25 5.45
CA GLU A 390 7.88 7.92 5.76
C GLU A 390 7.90 6.99 4.54
N HIS A 391 6.96 7.17 3.61
CA HIS A 391 6.88 6.38 2.37
C HIS A 391 8.12 6.49 1.46
N ILE A 392 8.85 7.61 1.53
CA ILE A 392 10.04 7.86 0.70
C ILE A 392 11.35 7.68 1.48
N SER A 393 11.29 7.47 2.80
CA SER A 393 12.46 7.40 3.67
C SER A 393 13.04 5.98 3.83
N TYR A 394 12.42 4.96 3.22
CA TYR A 394 12.84 3.56 3.39
C TYR A 394 14.31 3.31 3.07
N PHE A 395 14.82 3.92 2.01
CA PHE A 395 16.20 3.72 1.56
C PHE A 395 17.25 4.39 2.45
N ASP A 396 16.83 5.26 3.35
CA ASP A 396 17.71 5.89 4.35
C ASP A 396 17.98 5.01 5.55
N LYS A 397 17.27 3.89 5.66
CA LYS A 397 17.33 3.00 6.82
C LYS A 397 18.28 1.84 6.57
N PRO A 398 19.22 1.56 7.49
CA PRO A 398 20.13 0.41 7.36
C PRO A 398 19.39 -0.92 7.34
N GLN A 399 18.22 -1.02 8.01
CA GLN A 399 17.40 -2.23 8.05
C GLN A 399 16.90 -2.63 6.66
N THR A 400 16.51 -1.65 5.82
CA THR A 400 16.18 -1.90 4.42
C THR A 400 17.40 -2.45 3.67
N GLY A 401 18.60 -1.93 3.96
CA GLY A 401 19.86 -2.44 3.40
C GLY A 401 20.18 -3.87 3.83
N HIS A 402 19.87 -4.25 5.07
CA HIS A 402 19.99 -5.64 5.54
C HIS A 402 19.12 -6.58 4.72
N MET A 403 17.91 -6.17 4.35
CA MET A 403 17.02 -6.95 3.49
C MET A 403 17.62 -7.13 2.09
N LEU A 404 18.15 -6.06 1.50
CA LEU A 404 18.78 -6.14 0.18
C LEU A 404 20.00 -7.06 0.18
N ILE A 405 20.82 -7.03 1.25
CA ILE A 405 21.94 -7.95 1.43
C ILE A 405 21.42 -9.38 1.59
N GLY A 406 20.41 -9.59 2.46
CA GLY A 406 19.77 -10.89 2.68
C GLY A 406 19.26 -11.53 1.38
N ALA A 407 18.56 -10.74 0.56
CA ALA A 407 18.04 -11.18 -0.73
C ALA A 407 19.13 -11.51 -1.76
N GLY A 408 20.31 -10.92 -1.65
CA GLY A 408 21.44 -11.19 -2.55
C GLY A 408 22.25 -12.42 -2.20
N LEU A 409 22.06 -12.99 -1.02
CA LEU A 409 22.80 -14.15 -0.53
C LEU A 409 22.16 -15.47 -0.96
N GLU A 410 22.95 -16.54 -0.87
CA GLU A 410 22.51 -17.89 -1.24
C GLU A 410 21.44 -18.44 -0.32
N ARG A 411 21.72 -18.34 0.97
CA ARG A 411 20.78 -18.63 2.04
C ARG A 411 20.40 -17.27 2.60
N PRO A 412 19.17 -16.81 2.34
CA PRO A 412 18.70 -15.59 2.96
C PRO A 412 18.85 -15.74 4.46
N ALA A 413 19.42 -14.73 5.11
CA ALA A 413 19.47 -14.74 6.56
C ALA A 413 18.04 -14.84 7.08
N GLN A 414 17.79 -15.77 8.02
CA GLN A 414 16.58 -15.72 8.84
C GLN A 414 16.65 -14.42 9.62
N LEU A 415 15.99 -13.41 9.09
CA LEU A 415 15.81 -12.15 9.75
C LEU A 415 14.65 -12.40 10.70
N SER A 416 14.92 -12.32 12.01
CA SER A 416 13.84 -12.35 13.00
C SER A 416 12.78 -11.35 12.54
N PRO A 417 11.48 -11.73 12.58
CA PRO A 417 10.41 -10.76 12.45
C PRO A 417 10.78 -9.58 13.36
N SER A 418 10.90 -8.38 12.79
CA SER A 418 11.16 -7.21 13.61
C SER A 418 10.10 -7.19 14.70
N ASP A 419 10.52 -6.92 15.94
CA ASP A 419 9.57 -6.50 16.97
C ASP A 419 8.72 -5.39 16.35
N ARG A 420 7.41 -5.64 16.28
CA ARG A 420 6.48 -4.68 15.68
C ARG A 420 6.61 -3.36 16.46
N PRO A 421 6.92 -2.23 15.81
CA PRO A 421 7.13 -0.97 16.51
C PRO A 421 5.94 -0.63 17.42
N ARG A 422 6.22 -0.15 18.64
CA ARG A 422 5.17 0.32 19.55
C ARG A 422 4.59 1.62 19.00
N VAL A 423 3.26 1.73 19.00
CA VAL A 423 2.59 2.98 18.66
C VAL A 423 2.90 4.01 19.76
N PRO A 424 3.46 5.19 19.42
CA PRO A 424 3.75 6.21 20.42
C PRO A 424 2.47 6.77 21.06
N GLY A 425 2.53 7.08 22.35
CA GLY A 425 1.37 7.49 23.15
C GLY A 425 0.64 8.74 22.65
N TRP A 426 1.35 9.69 22.04
CA TRP A 426 0.73 10.90 21.48
C TRP A 426 -0.19 10.59 20.28
N LEU A 427 0.10 9.54 19.50
CA LEU A 427 -0.78 9.09 18.42
C LEU A 427 -2.08 8.53 19.00
N LEU A 428 -2.06 7.92 20.18
CA LEU A 428 -3.28 7.48 20.88
C LEU A 428 -4.13 8.67 21.33
N VAL A 429 -3.52 9.75 21.81
CA VAL A 429 -4.26 10.95 22.23
C VAL A 429 -4.86 11.67 21.02
N LEU A 430 -4.06 11.85 19.96
CA LEU A 430 -4.55 12.39 18.70
C LEU A 430 -5.66 11.51 18.12
N ALA A 431 -5.54 10.18 18.26
CA ALA A 431 -6.56 9.23 17.87
C ALA A 431 -7.89 9.52 18.57
N ALA A 432 -7.87 9.55 19.90
CA ALA A 432 -9.06 9.78 20.70
C ALA A 432 -9.74 11.12 20.35
N ALA A 433 -8.95 12.18 20.18
CA ALA A 433 -9.46 13.51 19.81
C ALA A 433 -10.15 13.51 18.43
N ILE A 434 -9.52 12.87 17.44
CA ILE A 434 -10.09 12.72 16.10
C ILE A 434 -11.37 11.88 16.13
N ILE A 435 -11.37 10.75 16.85
CA ILE A 435 -12.55 9.87 17.00
C ILE A 435 -13.71 10.68 17.58
N ALA A 436 -13.47 11.45 18.64
CA ALA A 436 -14.50 12.29 19.25
C ALA A 436 -15.06 13.32 18.25
N ALA A 437 -14.19 14.03 17.52
CA ALA A 437 -14.60 15.01 16.52
C ALA A 437 -15.41 14.38 15.37
N VAL A 438 -14.99 13.20 14.91
CA VAL A 438 -15.62 12.41 13.85
C VAL A 438 -17.01 11.93 14.28
N LEU A 439 -17.13 11.29 15.44
CA LEU A 439 -18.41 10.79 15.94
C LEU A 439 -19.39 11.94 16.15
N THR A 440 -18.91 13.08 16.65
CA THR A 440 -19.69 14.31 16.82
C THR A 440 -20.15 14.86 15.46
N GLY A 441 -19.24 15.00 14.50
CA GLY A 441 -19.56 15.52 13.17
C GLY A 441 -20.51 14.61 12.38
N GLY A 442 -20.28 13.29 12.41
CA GLY A 442 -21.16 12.30 11.78
C GLY A 442 -22.55 12.25 12.41
N TYR A 443 -22.64 12.42 13.72
CA TYR A 443 -23.90 12.57 14.43
C TYR A 443 -24.71 13.76 13.90
N PHE A 444 -24.12 14.95 13.85
CA PHE A 444 -24.80 16.15 13.38
C PHE A 444 -25.16 16.07 11.89
N LEU A 445 -24.24 15.60 11.05
CA LEU A 445 -24.47 15.48 9.61
C LEU A 445 -25.61 14.50 9.30
N GLY A 446 -25.59 13.34 9.97
CA GLY A 446 -26.64 12.34 9.81
C GLY A 446 -27.99 12.81 10.33
N GLY A 447 -28.02 13.56 11.44
CA GLY A 447 -29.25 14.18 11.95
C GLY A 447 -29.84 15.20 10.97
N TRP A 448 -28.98 16.01 10.35
CA TRP A 448 -29.39 16.96 9.31
C TRP A 448 -29.91 16.25 8.05
N GLN A 449 -29.24 15.19 7.59
CA GLN A 449 -29.74 14.40 6.45
C GLN A 449 -31.06 13.71 6.77
N TRP A 450 -31.20 13.16 7.98
CA TRP A 450 -32.42 12.52 8.45
C TRP A 450 -33.59 13.52 8.51
N SER A 451 -33.35 14.74 9.00
CA SER A 451 -34.38 15.78 9.03
C SER A 451 -34.79 16.26 7.64
N LEU A 452 -33.88 16.28 6.66
CA LEU A 452 -34.21 16.56 5.26
C LEU A 452 -35.00 15.45 4.56
N LEU A 453 -34.90 14.20 5.03
CA LEU A 453 -35.62 13.06 4.43
C LEU A 453 -37.03 12.89 5.01
N LEU A 454 -37.28 13.40 6.22
CA LEU A 454 -38.55 13.23 6.94
C LEU A 454 -39.37 14.52 7.09
N GLY A 455 -38.78 15.69 6.85
CA GLY A 455 -39.47 16.98 6.75
C GLY A 455 -39.78 17.32 5.31
#